data_AF-A0A7C7V450-F1
#
_entry.id   AF-A0A7C7V450-F1
#
_cell.length_a   1.000
_cell.length_b   1.000
_cell.length_c   1.000
_cell.angle_alpha   90.00
_cell.angle_beta   90.00
_cell.angle_gamma   90.00
#
_symmetry.space_group_name_H-M   'P 1'
#
loop_
_entity.id
_entity.type
_entity.pdbx_description
1 polymer ?
#
loop_
_entity_poly.entity_id
_entity_poly.type
_entity_poly.pdbx_seq_one_letter_code
_entity_poly.pdbx_strand_id
1 'polypeptide(L)' 'DGRADSVIPMRPDHGQSILSDLHVDTQPGYPAVGRLKGLAEIRGVAAALIATRNAESVR' A
#
# COMPACT_ATOMS: atom_id res chain seq x y z
N ASP A 1 13.79 -19.55 6.22
CA ASP A 1 13.14 -19.58 4.89
C ASP A 1 11.62 -19.47 5.03
N GLY A 2 10.99 -18.60 4.23
CA GLY A 2 9.53 -18.36 4.23
C GLY A 2 8.80 -19.32 3.29
N ARG A 3 7.51 -19.58 3.56
CA ARG A 3 6.70 -20.49 2.72
C ARG A 3 6.30 -19.82 1.40
N ALA A 4 6.35 -20.56 0.29
CA ALA A 4 6.01 -20.06 -1.04
C ALA A 4 4.53 -19.64 -1.21
N ASP A 5 3.65 -20.15 -0.37
CA ASP A 5 2.21 -19.85 -0.32
C ASP A 5 1.84 -18.81 0.74
N SER A 6 2.83 -18.25 1.46
CA SER A 6 2.53 -17.29 2.53
C SER A 6 2.02 -15.97 1.95
N VAL A 7 0.78 -15.62 2.33
CA VAL A 7 0.22 -14.29 2.10
C VAL A 7 0.37 -13.50 3.39
N ILE A 8 1.32 -12.56 3.42
CA ILE A 8 1.50 -11.67 4.57
C ILE A 8 0.50 -10.51 4.43
N PRO A 9 -0.49 -10.37 5.34
CA PRO A 9 -1.43 -9.27 5.26
C PRO A 9 -0.75 -7.94 5.56
N MET A 10 -1.06 -6.91 4.76
CA MET A 10 -0.51 -5.56 4.89
C MET A 10 -1.63 -4.53 4.94
N ARG A 11 -1.40 -3.42 5.66
CA ARG A 11 -2.30 -2.26 5.70
C ARG A 11 -1.49 -0.96 5.64
N PRO A 12 -2.06 0.15 5.13
CA PRO A 12 -1.49 1.47 5.37
C PRO A 12 -1.65 1.77 6.86
N ASP A 13 -0.53 1.96 7.55
CA ASP A 13 -0.51 2.17 8.99
C ASP A 13 -1.10 3.53 9.35
N HIS A 14 -0.37 4.60 9.02
CA HIS A 14 -0.81 5.98 9.18
C HIS A 14 -0.98 6.70 7.84
N GLY A 15 -1.75 7.80 7.85
CA GLY A 15 -1.96 8.66 6.69
C GLY A 15 -1.83 10.15 7.04
N GLN A 16 -1.51 10.96 6.04
CA GLN A 16 -1.54 12.42 6.13
C GLN A 16 -2.96 12.93 5.89
N SER A 17 -3.40 13.95 6.63
CA SER A 17 -4.68 14.62 6.35
C SER A 17 -4.54 15.44 5.07
N ILE A 18 -5.23 15.01 4.01
CA ILE A 18 -5.15 15.61 2.67
C ILE A 18 -6.54 15.63 2.00
N LEU A 19 -6.74 16.54 1.05
CA LEU A 19 -7.99 16.67 0.27
C LEU A 19 -9.23 16.74 1.20
N SER A 20 -10.19 15.82 1.04
CA SER A 20 -11.42 15.79 1.82
C SER A 20 -11.18 15.52 3.30
N ASP A 21 -10.05 14.91 3.68
CA ASP A 21 -9.71 14.69 5.09
C ASP A 21 -9.46 16.02 5.85
N LEU A 22 -9.18 17.12 5.14
CA LEU A 22 -9.00 18.45 5.76
C LEU A 22 -10.32 19.10 6.20
N HIS A 23 -11.47 18.55 5.77
CA HIS A 23 -12.80 19.13 5.96
C HIS A 23 -13.68 18.30 6.92
N VAL A 24 -13.13 17.24 7.50
CA VAL A 24 -13.80 16.38 8.47
C VAL A 24 -12.87 16.13 9.66
N ASP A 25 -13.43 16.01 10.85
CA ASP A 25 -12.64 15.60 12.01
C ASP A 25 -12.21 14.13 11.84
N THR A 26 -10.90 13.92 11.78
CA THR A 26 -10.30 12.59 11.66
C THR A 26 -9.47 12.30 12.91
N GLN A 27 -9.36 11.01 13.27
CA GLN A 27 -8.43 10.61 14.31
C GLN A 27 -7.00 10.87 13.83
N PRO A 28 -6.12 11.52 14.63
CA PRO A 28 -4.75 11.80 14.23
C PRO A 28 -4.02 10.56 13.72
N GLY A 29 -3.45 10.67 12.51
CA GLY A 29 -2.77 9.56 11.84
C GLY A 29 -3.69 8.53 11.18
N TYR A 30 -5.02 8.65 11.29
CA TYR A 30 -5.99 7.76 10.64
C TYR A 30 -6.95 8.41 9.62
N PRO A 31 -6.51 9.38 8.78
CA PRO A 31 -7.36 9.96 7.75
C PRO A 31 -7.56 8.99 6.57
N ALA A 32 -8.74 9.02 5.92
CA ALA A 32 -9.13 8.01 4.95
C ALA A 32 -8.40 8.16 3.61
N VAL A 33 -8.35 9.37 3.05
CA VAL A 33 -7.68 9.65 1.77
C VAL A 33 -6.17 9.46 1.91
N GLY A 34 -5.57 9.95 3.01
CA GLY A 34 -4.16 9.75 3.30
C GLY A 34 -3.75 8.28 3.35
N ARG A 35 -4.54 7.43 4.02
CA ARG A 35 -4.27 5.99 4.11
C ARG A 35 -4.51 5.27 2.79
N LEU A 36 -5.53 5.68 2.03
CA LEU A 36 -5.80 5.12 0.71
C LEU A 36 -4.65 5.39 -0.26
N LYS A 37 -4.08 6.61 -0.23
CA LYS A 37 -2.88 6.96 -1.01
C LYS A 37 -1.71 6.03 -0.68
N GLY A 38 -1.37 5.87 0.61
CA GLY A 38 -0.28 4.97 1.03
C GLY A 38 -0.52 3.50 0.63
N LEU A 39 -1.77 3.03 0.70
CA LEU A 39 -2.11 1.68 0.24
C LEU A 39 -1.96 1.53 -1.29
N ALA A 40 -2.32 2.54 -2.06
CA ALA A 40 -2.12 2.54 -3.51
C ALA A 40 -0.63 2.50 -3.88
N GLU A 41 0.22 3.24 -3.17
CA GLU A 41 1.68 3.23 -3.36
C GLU A 41 2.28 1.84 -3.09
N ILE A 42 1.97 1.24 -1.93
CA ILE A 42 2.46 -0.10 -1.57
C ILE A 42 2.00 -1.13 -2.61
N ARG A 43 0.73 -1.06 -3.05
CA ARG A 43 0.20 -1.96 -4.07
C ARG A 43 0.88 -1.78 -5.42
N GLY A 44 1.16 -0.54 -5.83
CA GLY A 44 1.88 -0.23 -7.06
C GLY A 44 3.28 -0.82 -7.07
N VAL A 45 4.04 -0.63 -5.97
CA VAL A 45 5.38 -1.22 -5.81
C VAL A 45 5.32 -2.74 -5.84
N ALA A 46 4.39 -3.36 -5.11
CA ALA A 46 4.23 -4.82 -5.12
C ALA A 46 3.92 -5.35 -6.54
N ALA A 47 3.02 -4.70 -7.27
CA ALA A 47 2.69 -5.06 -8.64
C ALA A 47 3.90 -4.94 -9.57
N ALA A 48 4.67 -3.86 -9.46
CA ALA A 48 5.89 -3.65 -10.25
C ALA A 48 6.94 -4.74 -9.98
N LEU A 49 7.19 -5.07 -8.71
CA LEU A 49 8.14 -6.14 -8.35
C LEU A 49 7.72 -7.51 -8.89
N ILE A 50 6.42 -7.84 -8.82
CA ILE A 50 5.88 -9.07 -9.40
C ILE A 50 6.08 -9.09 -10.92
N ALA A 51 5.74 -7.99 -11.60
CA ALA A 51 5.89 -7.89 -13.05
C ALA A 51 7.35 -8.01 -13.50
N THR A 52 8.29 -7.34 -12.81
CA THR A 52 9.72 -7.42 -13.11
C THR A 52 10.28 -8.81 -12.88
N ARG A 53 9.95 -9.46 -11.76
CA ARG A 53 10.39 -10.85 -11.48
C ARG A 53 9.90 -11.83 -12.54
N ASN A 54 8.67 -11.67 -13.00
CA ASN A 54 8.12 -12.52 -14.06
C ASN A 54 8.85 -12.28 -15.40
N ALA A 55 9.20 -11.03 -15.71
CA ALA A 55 9.96 -10.71 -16.92
C ALA A 55 11.39 -11.27 -16.89
N GLU A 56 12.03 -11.33 -15.73
CA GLU A 56 13.35 -11.95 -15.55
C GLU A 56 13.30 -13.47 -15.68
N SER A 57 12.24 -14.12 -15.19
CA SER A 57 12.07 -15.57 -15.29
C SER A 57 11.82 -16.08 -16.73
N VAL A 58 11.48 -15.20 -17.66
CA VAL A 58 11.21 -15.53 -19.07
C VAL A 58 12.43 -15.29 -19.98
N ARG A 59 13.47 -14.62 -19.46
CA ARG A 59 14.76 -14.44 -20.15
C ARG A 59 15.69 -15.61 -19.85
#